data_AF-A0A9R0AHC9-F1
#
_entry.id   AF-A0A9R0AHC9-F1
#
_cell.length_a   1.000
_cell.length_b   1.000
_cell.length_c   1.000
_cell.angle_alpha   90.00
_cell.angle_beta   90.00
_cell.angle_gamma   90.00
#
_symmetry.space_group_name_H-M   'P 1'
#
loop_
_entity.id
_entity.type
_entity.pdbx_description
1 polymer ?
#
loop_
_entity_poly.entity_id
_entity_poly.type
_entity_poly.pdbx_seq_one_letter_code
_entity_poly.pdbx_strand_id
1 'polypeptide(L)'
;MHTLFLNVPARRDDYITVTKSTVFPLSFCAHRWVENLPVVERALEVWPSLLLYMEAVKSKKLLSPGTASYDTVAAAMKDPLILAKLQFYAALARTFTPFLKKYQTDEPVLPFLPKDLTELMMSLLRRFIKREVLHDITALQLTKLDVTDKTIWLSPQDISIGLGAESVLKGMSYCSTSTVSYPWRAGVRTSSPFLPCKRGWTSS
;
A
#
# COMPACT_ATOMS: atom_id res chain seq x y z
N MET A 1 3.93 -6.77 10.20
CA MET A 1 2.51 -7.20 10.25
C MET A 1 2.35 -8.70 10.13
N HIS A 2 2.78 -9.36 9.05
CA HIS A 2 2.61 -10.81 8.87
C HIS A 2 3.12 -11.67 10.04
N THR A 3 4.32 -11.39 10.53
CA THR A 3 4.95 -12.08 11.69
C THR A 3 4.10 -12.01 12.96
N LEU A 4 3.19 -11.04 13.08
CA LEU A 4 2.28 -10.99 14.22
C LEU A 4 1.32 -12.19 14.23
N PHE A 5 0.91 -12.70 13.07
CA PHE A 5 -0.09 -13.78 12.97
C PHE A 5 0.49 -15.09 12.40
N LEU A 6 1.79 -15.12 12.12
CA LEU A 6 2.48 -16.28 11.57
C LEU A 6 2.65 -17.35 12.64
N ASN A 7 2.12 -18.55 12.40
CA ASN A 7 2.23 -19.71 13.29
C ASN A 7 1.68 -19.50 14.71
N VAL A 8 0.73 -18.57 14.90
CA VAL A 8 0.06 -18.33 16.19
C VAL A 8 -1.46 -18.48 16.03
N PRO A 9 -2.01 -19.72 16.07
CA PRO A 9 -3.43 -19.97 15.80
C PRO A 9 -4.36 -19.22 16.76
N ALA A 10 -4.09 -19.26 18.07
CA ALA A 10 -4.89 -18.55 19.07
C ALA A 10 -5.06 -17.06 18.76
N ARG A 11 -3.97 -16.40 18.32
CA ARG A 11 -4.02 -14.97 17.96
C ARG A 11 -4.79 -14.71 16.68
N ARG A 12 -4.77 -15.65 15.73
CA ARG A 12 -5.58 -15.56 14.51
C ARG A 12 -7.06 -15.71 14.85
N ASP A 13 -7.40 -16.62 15.76
CA ASP A 13 -8.76 -16.80 16.25
C ASP A 13 -9.26 -15.56 16.99
N ASP A 14 -8.44 -14.95 17.85
CA ASP A 14 -8.73 -13.67 18.51
C ASP A 14 -8.98 -12.55 17.50
N TYR A 15 -8.10 -12.43 16.49
CA TYR A 15 -8.23 -11.46 15.41
C TYR A 15 -9.54 -11.65 14.63
N ILE A 16 -9.87 -12.88 14.21
CA ILE A 16 -11.11 -13.17 13.49
C ILE A 16 -12.31 -12.87 14.38
N THR A 17 -12.25 -13.23 15.66
CA THR A 17 -13.34 -13.04 16.62
C THR A 17 -13.66 -11.56 16.82
N VAL A 18 -12.64 -10.72 16.99
CA VAL A 18 -12.78 -9.28 17.22
C VAL A 18 -13.12 -8.51 15.95
N THR A 19 -12.43 -8.80 14.85
CA THR A 19 -12.52 -8.00 13.62
C THR A 19 -13.58 -8.50 12.65
N LYS A 20 -14.02 -9.76 12.81
CA LYS A 20 -14.87 -10.51 11.86
C LYS A 20 -14.25 -10.67 10.47
N SER A 21 -12.95 -10.41 10.32
CA SER A 21 -12.22 -10.57 9.07
C SER A 21 -11.34 -11.81 9.11
N THR A 22 -11.37 -12.58 8.02
CA THR A 22 -10.45 -13.71 7.77
C THR A 22 -9.26 -13.29 6.89
N VAL A 23 -9.14 -12.00 6.58
CA VAL A 23 -8.07 -11.45 5.75
C VAL A 23 -6.88 -11.06 6.63
N PHE A 24 -5.71 -11.59 6.28
CA PHE A 24 -4.45 -11.39 7.02
C PHE A 24 -3.37 -10.70 6.17
N PRO A 25 -2.38 -10.05 6.81
CA PRO A 25 -1.23 -9.46 6.12
C PRO A 25 -0.44 -10.52 5.35
N LEU A 26 0.11 -10.15 4.19
CA LEU A 26 1.03 -11.00 3.43
C LEU A 26 2.48 -10.86 3.93
N SER A 27 3.28 -11.90 3.71
CA SER A 27 4.71 -11.86 4.00
C SER A 27 5.42 -10.86 3.08
N PHE A 28 6.35 -10.09 3.65
CA PHE A 28 7.17 -9.14 2.91
C PHE A 28 8.58 -9.72 2.73
N CYS A 29 9.14 -9.57 1.54
CA CYS A 29 10.49 -10.03 1.22
C CYS A 29 11.30 -8.90 0.59
N ALA A 30 12.31 -8.41 1.32
CA ALA A 30 13.10 -7.24 0.93
C ALA A 30 13.91 -7.44 -0.38
N HIS A 31 14.17 -8.68 -0.79
CA HIS A 31 14.90 -8.99 -2.02
C HIS A 31 13.98 -9.44 -3.17
N ARG A 32 12.67 -9.60 -2.94
CA ARG A 32 11.70 -10.08 -3.95
C ARG A 32 10.69 -8.99 -4.27
N TRP A 33 11.14 -7.97 -4.98
CA TRP A 33 10.37 -6.74 -5.17
C TRP A 33 9.09 -6.90 -6.00
N VAL A 34 8.98 -7.96 -6.80
CA VAL A 34 7.77 -8.22 -7.59
C VAL A 34 6.54 -8.44 -6.71
N GLU A 35 6.73 -8.91 -5.47
CA GLU A 35 5.65 -9.13 -4.50
C GLU A 35 5.31 -7.89 -3.68
N ASN A 36 6.08 -6.80 -3.79
CA ASN A 36 5.89 -5.61 -2.96
C ASN A 36 4.50 -5.00 -3.09
N LEU A 37 3.97 -4.92 -4.33
CA LEU A 37 2.67 -4.33 -4.61
C LEU A 37 1.51 -5.07 -3.92
N PRO A 38 1.31 -6.39 -4.11
CA PRO A 38 0.25 -7.09 -3.41
C PRO A 38 0.43 -7.07 -1.88
N VAL A 39 1.66 -7.04 -1.38
CA VAL A 39 1.93 -6.95 0.06
C VAL A 39 1.46 -5.62 0.65
N VAL A 40 1.77 -4.49 0.02
CA VAL A 40 1.31 -3.17 0.53
C VAL A 40 -0.19 -2.97 0.33
N GLU A 41 -0.75 -3.44 -0.78
CA GLU A 41 -2.21 -3.40 -1.00
C GLU A 41 -2.95 -4.20 0.07
N ARG A 42 -2.45 -5.40 0.41
CA ARG A 42 -2.99 -6.18 1.53
C ARG A 42 -2.79 -5.46 2.88
N ALA A 43 -1.65 -4.81 3.09
CA ALA A 43 -1.42 -4.07 4.33
C ALA A 43 -2.43 -2.92 4.50
N LEU A 44 -2.74 -2.21 3.42
CA LEU A 44 -3.76 -1.15 3.39
C LEU A 44 -5.17 -1.72 3.62
N GLU A 45 -5.50 -2.85 3.00
CA GLU A 45 -6.78 -3.57 3.18
C GLU A 45 -6.99 -4.03 4.63
N VAL A 46 -5.95 -4.59 5.24
CA VAL A 46 -6.00 -5.15 6.60
C VAL A 46 -5.93 -4.06 7.68
N TRP A 47 -5.46 -2.86 7.35
CA TRP A 47 -5.22 -1.79 8.31
C TRP A 47 -6.40 -1.50 9.25
N PRO A 48 -7.67 -1.36 8.78
CA PRO A 48 -8.80 -1.09 9.66
C PRO A 48 -9.07 -2.23 10.66
N SER A 49 -8.98 -3.48 10.21
CA SER A 49 -9.12 -4.65 11.08
C SER A 49 -7.98 -4.74 12.09
N LEU A 50 -6.77 -4.41 11.67
CA LEU A 50 -5.62 -4.38 12.56
C LEU A 50 -5.80 -3.33 13.67
N LEU A 51 -6.35 -2.15 13.36
CA LEU A 51 -6.69 -1.15 14.39
C LEU A 51 -7.68 -1.68 15.42
N LEU A 52 -8.74 -2.37 14.98
CA LEU A 52 -9.73 -2.97 15.89
C LEU A 52 -9.09 -4.01 16.81
N TYR A 53 -8.23 -4.87 16.26
CA TYR A 53 -7.49 -5.87 17.03
C TYR A 53 -6.58 -5.20 18.07
N MET A 54 -5.81 -4.18 17.68
CA MET A 54 -4.89 -3.48 18.58
C MET A 54 -5.63 -2.72 19.69
N GLU A 55 -6.81 -2.16 19.40
CA GLU A 55 -7.67 -1.53 20.39
C GLU A 55 -8.27 -2.56 21.37
N ALA A 56 -8.61 -3.77 20.92
CA ALA A 56 -9.05 -4.85 21.81
C ALA A 56 -7.94 -5.29 22.78
N VAL A 57 -6.69 -5.34 22.32
CA VAL A 57 -5.53 -5.60 23.20
C VAL A 57 -5.33 -4.45 24.18
N LYS A 58 -5.39 -3.19 23.72
CA LYS A 58 -5.22 -1.99 24.54
C LYS A 58 -6.30 -1.86 25.63
N SER A 59 -7.54 -2.19 25.29
CA SER A 59 -8.68 -2.21 26.22
C SER A 59 -8.71 -3.45 27.13
N LYS A 60 -7.66 -4.28 27.11
CA LYS A 60 -7.52 -5.52 27.91
C LYS A 60 -8.63 -6.55 27.65
N LYS A 61 -9.33 -6.47 26.52
CA LYS A 61 -10.26 -7.52 26.06
C LYS A 61 -9.51 -8.75 25.56
N LEU A 62 -8.29 -8.54 25.05
CA LEU A 62 -7.35 -9.58 24.67
C LEU A 62 -6.06 -9.44 25.48
N LEU A 63 -5.36 -10.57 25.67
CA LEU A 63 -4.04 -10.57 26.27
C LEU A 63 -3.03 -9.90 25.33
N SER A 64 -2.10 -9.14 25.91
CA SER A 64 -1.01 -8.55 25.13
C SER A 64 -0.08 -9.65 24.62
N PRO A 65 0.22 -9.70 23.32
CA PRO A 65 1.16 -10.65 22.74
C PRO A 65 2.57 -10.63 23.36
N GLY A 66 3.03 -9.48 23.84
CA GLY A 66 4.39 -9.31 24.38
C GLY A 66 5.52 -9.62 23.39
N THR A 67 5.26 -9.59 22.08
CA THR A 67 6.24 -9.91 21.04
C THR A 67 6.78 -8.66 20.36
N ALA A 68 8.05 -8.68 19.94
CA ALA A 68 8.66 -7.58 19.17
C ALA A 68 7.87 -7.23 17.88
N SER A 69 7.20 -8.21 17.27
CA SER A 69 6.32 -8.00 16.11
C SER A 69 5.06 -7.19 16.45
N TYR A 70 4.54 -7.32 17.67
CA TYR A 70 3.44 -6.51 18.18
C TYR A 70 3.92 -5.09 18.48
N ASP A 71 5.06 -4.95 19.16
CA ASP A 71 5.61 -3.64 19.51
C ASP A 71 5.93 -2.80 18.27
N THR A 72 6.46 -3.43 17.22
CA THR A 72 6.69 -2.79 15.92
C THR A 72 5.40 -2.26 15.30
N VAL A 73 4.32 -3.04 15.36
CA VAL A 73 3.01 -2.61 14.82
C VAL A 73 2.43 -1.50 15.70
N ALA A 74 2.50 -1.62 17.02
CA ALA A 74 2.04 -0.61 17.96
C ALA A 74 2.79 0.73 17.78
N ALA A 75 4.10 0.68 17.53
CA ALA A 75 4.91 1.87 17.22
C ALA A 75 4.50 2.48 15.88
N ALA A 76 4.33 1.68 14.83
CA ALA A 76 3.89 2.17 13.52
C ALA A 76 2.51 2.82 13.56
N MET A 77 1.60 2.35 14.41
CA MET A 77 0.26 2.94 14.58
C MET A 77 0.27 4.30 15.27
N LYS A 78 1.35 4.66 15.98
CA LYS A 78 1.51 5.99 16.57
C LYS A 78 1.95 7.03 15.54
N ASP A 79 2.50 6.59 14.40
CA ASP A 79 2.90 7.49 13.32
C ASP A 79 1.65 7.96 12.55
N PRO A 80 1.29 9.26 12.62
CA PRO A 80 0.11 9.77 11.93
C PRO A 80 0.23 9.67 10.40
N LEU A 81 1.45 9.55 9.87
CA LEU A 81 1.73 9.49 8.43
C LEU A 81 1.84 8.06 7.90
N ILE A 82 1.68 7.03 8.73
CA ILE A 82 1.91 5.64 8.32
C ILE A 82 1.07 5.23 7.10
N LEU A 83 -0.21 5.62 7.05
CA LEU A 83 -1.08 5.34 5.91
C LEU A 83 -0.64 6.10 4.66
N ALA A 84 -0.21 7.35 4.78
CA ALA A 84 0.33 8.13 3.67
C ALA A 84 1.63 7.49 3.13
N LYS A 85 2.51 7.03 4.02
CA LYS A 85 3.74 6.30 3.67
C LYS A 85 3.43 4.99 2.93
N LEU A 86 2.46 4.21 3.41
CA LEU A 86 2.03 2.98 2.74
C LEU A 86 1.43 3.26 1.35
N GLN A 87 0.60 4.31 1.22
CA GLN A 87 0.03 4.70 -0.08
C GLN A 87 1.10 5.20 -1.05
N PHE A 88 2.06 5.98 -0.57
CA PHE A 88 3.20 6.43 -1.37
C PHE A 88 4.05 5.22 -1.83
N TYR A 89 4.35 4.30 -0.92
CA TYR A 89 5.03 3.06 -1.25
C TYR A 89 4.26 2.22 -2.28
N ALA A 90 2.93 2.12 -2.17
CA ALA A 90 2.09 1.47 -3.17
C ALA A 90 2.16 2.17 -4.53
N ALA A 91 2.19 3.50 -4.58
CA ALA A 91 2.36 4.25 -5.82
C ALA A 91 3.71 3.95 -6.49
N LEU A 92 4.81 3.86 -5.71
CA LEU A 92 6.10 3.45 -6.23
C LEU A 92 6.09 1.99 -6.72
N ALA A 93 5.59 1.06 -5.91
CA ALA A 93 5.53 -0.35 -6.27
C ALA A 93 4.75 -0.59 -7.58
N ARG A 94 3.66 0.17 -7.82
CA ARG A 94 2.94 0.15 -9.09
C ARG A 94 3.80 0.59 -10.28
N THR A 95 4.64 1.59 -10.10
CA THR A 95 5.58 2.04 -11.15
C THR A 95 6.62 0.96 -11.48
N PHE A 96 7.14 0.24 -10.48
CA PHE A 96 8.11 -0.85 -10.71
C PHE A 96 7.48 -2.12 -11.31
N THR A 97 6.21 -2.39 -11.05
CA THR A 97 5.59 -3.70 -11.33
C THR A 97 5.67 -4.14 -12.80
N PRO A 98 5.37 -3.30 -13.81
CA PRO A 98 5.47 -3.72 -15.21
C PRO A 98 6.90 -4.09 -15.61
N PHE A 99 7.88 -3.30 -15.18
CA PHE A 99 9.30 -3.56 -15.42
C PHE A 99 9.73 -4.89 -14.79
N LEU A 100 9.46 -5.07 -13.49
CA LEU A 100 9.84 -6.29 -12.78
C LEU A 100 9.22 -7.54 -13.38
N LYS A 101 7.94 -7.48 -13.78
CA LYS A 101 7.26 -8.61 -14.43
C LYS A 101 7.86 -8.93 -15.80
N LYS A 102 8.15 -7.91 -16.61
CA LYS A 102 8.73 -8.09 -17.94
C LYS A 102 10.06 -8.83 -17.90
N TYR A 103 10.94 -8.50 -16.96
CA TYR A 103 12.28 -9.10 -16.84
C TYR A 103 12.34 -10.37 -15.98
N GLN A 104 11.19 -10.95 -15.62
CA GLN A 104 11.08 -12.22 -14.91
C GLN A 104 10.40 -13.31 -15.76
N THR A 105 10.37 -13.12 -17.08
CA THR A 105 9.89 -14.12 -18.04
C THR A 105 11.05 -14.76 -18.79
N ASP A 106 10.78 -15.89 -19.45
CA ASP A 106 11.75 -16.57 -20.32
C ASP A 106 11.85 -15.92 -21.72
N GLU A 107 11.14 -14.82 -21.97
CA GLU A 107 11.20 -14.11 -23.25
C GLU A 107 12.54 -13.38 -23.41
N PRO A 108 13.06 -13.24 -24.64
CA PRO A 108 14.34 -12.57 -24.91
C PRO A 108 14.22 -11.04 -24.81
N VAL A 109 13.83 -10.52 -23.65
CA VAL A 109 13.56 -9.09 -23.41
C VAL A 109 14.80 -8.28 -23.05
N LEU A 110 15.94 -8.93 -22.83
CA LEU A 110 17.21 -8.30 -22.42
C LEU A 110 17.68 -7.17 -23.34
N PRO A 111 17.55 -7.24 -24.68
CA PRO A 111 17.91 -6.13 -25.57
C PRO A 111 17.19 -4.81 -25.27
N PHE A 112 16.00 -4.87 -24.65
CA PHE A 112 15.21 -3.68 -24.29
C PHE A 112 15.59 -3.09 -22.93
N LEU A 113 16.41 -3.78 -22.13
CA LEU A 113 16.73 -3.41 -20.74
C LEU A 113 17.25 -1.97 -20.58
N PRO A 114 18.20 -1.48 -21.40
CA PRO A 114 18.71 -0.12 -21.23
C PRO A 114 17.62 0.95 -21.39
N LYS A 115 16.74 0.75 -22.38
CA LYS A 115 15.63 1.66 -22.67
C LYS A 115 14.61 1.65 -21.54
N ASP A 116 14.12 0.47 -21.19
CA ASP A 116 13.07 0.31 -20.17
C ASP A 116 13.55 0.77 -18.79
N LEU A 117 14.81 0.53 -18.44
CA LEU A 117 15.40 1.01 -17.20
C LEU A 117 15.51 2.54 -17.18
N THR A 118 15.88 3.15 -18.30
CA THR A 118 15.93 4.62 -18.43
C THR A 118 14.53 5.22 -18.25
N GLU A 119 13.51 4.63 -18.88
CA GLU A 119 12.11 5.04 -18.74
C GLU A 119 11.61 4.89 -17.29
N LEU A 120 11.93 3.77 -16.64
CA LEU A 120 11.60 3.55 -15.23
C LEU A 120 12.24 4.61 -14.33
N MET A 121 13.55 4.83 -14.45
CA MET A 121 14.27 5.83 -13.67
C MET A 121 13.70 7.24 -13.87
N MET A 122 13.44 7.61 -15.12
CA MET A 122 12.82 8.89 -15.46
C MET A 122 11.43 9.05 -14.83
N SER A 123 10.61 8.00 -14.85
CA SER A 123 9.29 8.03 -14.24
C SER A 123 9.32 8.24 -12.72
N LEU A 124 10.36 7.74 -12.04
CA LEU A 124 10.56 7.93 -10.61
C LEU A 124 11.09 9.33 -10.30
N LEU A 125 12.11 9.78 -11.03
CA LEU A 125 12.74 11.08 -10.81
C LEU A 125 11.79 12.25 -11.08
N ARG A 126 10.88 12.14 -12.05
CA ARG A 126 9.83 13.15 -12.33
C ARG A 126 8.92 13.47 -11.14
N ARG A 127 8.91 12.63 -10.11
CA ARG A 127 8.14 12.89 -8.87
C ARG A 127 8.81 13.91 -7.95
N PHE A 128 10.13 14.10 -8.09
CA PHE A 128 10.97 14.87 -7.16
C PHE A 128 11.82 15.94 -7.84
N ILE A 129 12.15 15.75 -9.12
CA ILE A 129 13.04 16.62 -9.89
C ILE A 129 12.22 17.41 -10.90
N LYS A 130 12.61 18.68 -11.05
CA LYS A 130 12.05 19.63 -12.01
C LYS A 130 12.08 19.08 -13.44
N ARG A 131 11.02 19.35 -14.20
CA ARG A 131 10.84 18.78 -15.55
C ARG A 131 11.88 19.30 -16.54
N GLU A 132 12.28 20.55 -16.40
CA GLU A 132 13.29 21.23 -17.21
C GLU A 132 14.66 20.56 -17.13
N VAL A 133 14.98 19.90 -16.01
CA VAL A 133 16.26 19.17 -15.83
C VAL A 133 16.21 17.78 -16.48
N LEU A 134 15.01 17.18 -16.53
CA LEU A 134 14.80 15.83 -17.08
C LEU A 134 14.37 15.85 -18.56
N HIS A 135 14.20 17.03 -19.16
CA HIS A 135 13.82 17.17 -20.56
C HIS A 135 14.98 16.75 -21.46
N ASP A 136 14.74 15.84 -22.42
CA ASP A 136 15.71 15.31 -23.39
C ASP A 136 17.03 14.77 -22.81
N ILE A 137 17.06 14.43 -21.52
CA ILE A 137 18.26 13.86 -20.90
C ILE A 137 18.52 12.45 -21.44
N THR A 138 19.74 12.21 -21.90
CA THR A 138 20.18 10.89 -22.36
C THR A 138 20.47 9.94 -21.19
N ALA A 139 20.51 8.64 -21.44
CA ALA A 139 20.87 7.65 -20.43
C ALA A 139 22.23 7.93 -19.76
N LEU A 140 23.22 8.41 -20.53
CA LEU A 140 24.55 8.75 -19.99
C LEU A 140 24.53 10.01 -19.10
N GLN A 141 23.67 10.99 -19.42
CA GLN A 141 23.52 12.16 -18.57
C GLN A 141 22.74 11.81 -17.30
N LEU A 142 21.77 10.90 -17.40
CA LEU A 142 21.00 10.41 -16.26
C LEU A 142 21.89 9.76 -15.19
N THR A 143 22.94 9.02 -15.59
CA THR A 143 23.90 8.43 -14.65
C THR A 143 24.83 9.44 -13.98
N LYS A 144 24.94 10.65 -14.54
CA LYS A 144 25.76 11.76 -14.02
C LYS A 144 24.94 12.81 -13.30
N LEU A 145 23.61 12.68 -13.27
CA LEU A 145 22.72 13.63 -12.62
C LEU A 145 22.94 13.59 -11.11
N ASP A 146 23.37 14.71 -10.53
CA ASP A 146 23.48 14.85 -9.08
C ASP A 146 22.09 15.09 -8.48
N VAL A 147 21.49 14.02 -7.96
CA VAL A 147 20.17 14.07 -7.30
C VAL A 147 20.21 14.75 -5.92
N THR A 148 21.40 15.06 -5.39
CA THR A 148 21.54 15.74 -4.09
C THR A 148 21.49 17.26 -4.21
N ASP A 149 21.65 17.79 -5.44
CA ASP A 149 21.49 19.21 -5.72
C ASP A 149 20.03 19.63 -5.47
N LYS A 150 19.84 20.46 -4.45
CA LYS A 150 18.50 20.95 -4.07
C LYS A 150 17.93 21.93 -5.09
N THR A 151 18.76 22.52 -5.95
CA THR A 151 18.29 23.50 -6.95
C THR A 151 17.40 22.84 -8.01
N ILE A 152 17.62 21.55 -8.26
CA ILE A 152 16.85 20.76 -9.24
C ILE A 152 15.60 20.10 -8.65
N TRP A 153 15.38 20.19 -7.33
CA TRP A 153 14.22 19.59 -6.67
C TRP A 153 12.94 20.39 -6.91
N LEU A 154 11.82 19.68 -6.99
CA LEU A 154 10.49 20.27 -6.95
C LEU A 154 10.23 20.89 -5.57
N SER A 155 9.37 21.92 -5.54
CA SER A 155 8.88 22.45 -4.28
C SER A 155 8.04 21.38 -3.56
N PRO A 156 7.95 21.38 -2.22
CA PRO A 156 7.18 20.38 -1.49
C PRO A 156 5.70 20.24 -1.92
N GLN A 157 5.13 21.30 -2.51
CA GLN A 157 3.73 21.32 -2.98
C GLN A 157 3.58 20.64 -4.35
N ASP A 158 4.64 20.60 -5.15
CA ASP A 158 4.65 20.05 -6.51
C ASP A 158 5.12 18.58 -6.54
N ILE A 159 5.60 18.03 -5.41
CA ILE A 159 6.06 16.65 -5.31
C ILE A 159 4.88 15.69 -5.55
N SER A 160 5.04 14.80 -6.53
CA SER A 160 4.03 13.79 -6.85
C SER A 160 4.17 12.55 -5.97
N ILE A 161 3.50 12.57 -4.82
CA ILE A 161 3.40 11.42 -3.90
C ILE A 161 2.31 10.42 -4.30
N GLY A 162 1.51 10.74 -5.32
CA GLY A 162 0.45 9.90 -5.85
C GLY A 162 -0.89 10.07 -5.11
N LEU A 163 -1.97 9.81 -5.85
CA LEU A 163 -3.35 10.09 -5.44
C LEU A 163 -3.73 9.46 -4.08
N GLY A 164 -3.26 8.24 -3.82
CA GLY A 164 -3.50 7.54 -2.56
C GLY A 164 -2.92 8.29 -1.36
N ALA A 165 -1.68 8.75 -1.45
CA ALA A 165 -1.04 9.46 -0.34
C ALA A 165 -1.62 10.88 -0.19
N GLU A 166 -1.85 11.57 -1.30
CA GLU A 166 -2.49 12.91 -1.29
C GLU A 166 -3.87 12.88 -0.63
N SER A 167 -4.70 11.88 -0.95
CA SER A 167 -6.05 11.75 -0.36
C SER A 167 -6.00 11.53 1.16
N VAL A 168 -5.04 10.72 1.64
CA VAL A 168 -4.81 10.52 3.08
C VAL A 168 -4.38 11.82 3.75
N LEU A 169 -3.38 12.52 3.19
CA LEU A 169 -2.88 13.78 3.77
C LEU A 169 -3.96 14.87 3.79
N LYS A 170 -4.74 15.02 2.71
CA LYS A 170 -5.88 15.94 2.65
C LYS A 170 -6.93 15.56 3.70
N GLY A 171 -7.23 14.27 3.85
CA GLY A 171 -8.14 13.77 4.89
C GLY A 171 -7.67 14.12 6.31
N MET A 172 -6.36 14.09 6.57
CA MET A 172 -5.79 14.49 7.86
C MET A 172 -5.94 16.00 8.11
N SER A 173 -5.73 16.85 7.11
CA SER A 173 -5.86 18.31 7.28
C SER A 173 -7.28 18.78 7.59
N TYR A 174 -8.32 18.05 7.14
CA TYR A 174 -9.70 18.35 7.50
C TYR A 174 -10.04 17.86 8.93
N CYS A 175 -9.48 16.74 9.36
CA CYS A 175 -9.79 16.11 10.66
C CYS A 175 -9.21 16.87 11.88
N SER A 176 -8.21 17.74 11.69
CA SER A 176 -7.70 18.63 12.76
C SER A 176 -8.69 19.73 13.18
N THR A 177 -9.83 19.88 12.49
CA THR A 177 -10.87 20.87 12.82
C THR A 177 -12.18 20.26 13.32
N SER A 178 -12.30 18.94 13.46
CA SER A 178 -13.51 18.29 13.96
C SER A 178 -13.20 16.94 14.61
N THR A 179 -13.76 16.73 15.80
CA THR A 179 -13.59 15.52 16.63
C THR A 179 -13.82 14.24 15.82
N VAL A 180 -12.90 13.30 15.99
CA VAL A 180 -12.73 12.04 15.25
C VAL A 180 -14.04 11.27 15.05
N SER A 181 -14.42 11.08 13.78
CA SER A 181 -15.17 9.90 13.32
C SER A 181 -14.59 9.46 11.97
N TYR A 182 -14.12 8.22 11.88
CA TYR A 182 -13.50 7.67 10.67
C TYR A 182 -14.58 7.39 9.60
N PRO A 183 -14.56 8.03 8.42
CA PRO A 183 -15.62 7.85 7.43
C PRO A 183 -15.29 6.80 6.35
N TRP A 184 -14.15 6.11 6.42
CA TRP A 184 -13.74 5.15 5.40
C TRP A 184 -14.39 3.77 5.59
N ARG A 185 -15.71 3.74 5.48
CA ARG A 185 -16.46 2.53 5.12
C ARG A 185 -17.00 2.76 3.71
N ALA A 186 -16.13 2.70 2.71
CA ALA A 186 -16.58 2.57 1.33
C ALA A 186 -17.33 1.24 1.24
N GLY A 187 -18.66 1.33 1.07
CA GLY A 187 -19.52 0.17 0.92
C GLY A 187 -18.99 -0.71 -0.21
N VAL A 188 -18.71 -1.97 0.13
CA VAL A 188 -18.59 -3.06 -0.84
C VAL A 188 -19.92 -3.10 -1.56
N ARG A 189 -19.97 -2.58 -2.79
CA ARG A 189 -21.08 -2.78 -3.70
C ARG A 189 -21.02 -4.24 -4.14
N THR A 190 -21.70 -5.11 -3.41
CA THR A 190 -22.06 -6.44 -3.91
C THR A 190 -23.06 -6.25 -5.03
N SER A 191 -22.59 -6.20 -6.28
CA SER A 191 -23.46 -6.43 -7.43
C SER A 191 -23.75 -7.93 -7.52
N SER A 192 -24.76 -8.38 -6.77
CA SER A 192 -25.44 -9.65 -7.04
C SER A 192 -26.76 -9.30 -7.71
N PRO A 193 -26.96 -9.61 -9.00
CA PRO A 193 -28.26 -9.41 -9.64
C PRO A 193 -29.13 -10.63 -9.35
N PHE A 194 -29.90 -10.58 -8.26
CA PHE A 194 -31.16 -11.31 -8.21
C PHE A 194 -32.25 -10.39 -8.78
N LEU A 195 -32.77 -10.74 -9.95
CA LEU A 195 -34.14 -10.38 -10.33
C LEU A 195 -35.05 -11.58 -10.06
N PRO A 196 -36.26 -11.35 -9.51
CA PRO A 196 -37.22 -12.41 -9.21
C PRO A 196 -38.15 -12.65 -10.39
N CYS A 197 -38.56 -13.91 -10.62
CA CYS A 197 -39.85 -14.17 -11.26
C CYS A 197 -40.48 -15.46 -10.74
N LYS A 198 -41.80 -15.39 -10.54
CA LYS A 198 -42.64 -16.32 -9.79
C LYS A 198 -43.07 -17.56 -10.60
N ARG A 199 -43.24 -18.67 -9.86
CA ARG A 199 -44.29 -19.72 -9.91
C ARG A 199 -44.60 -20.43 -11.23
N GLY A 200 -44.50 -21.76 -11.17
CA GLY A 200 -45.33 -22.72 -11.93
C GLY A 200 -45.23 -24.11 -11.29
N TRP A 201 -46.34 -24.62 -10.75
CA TRP A 201 -46.53 -25.98 -10.24
C TRP A 201 -46.73 -27.00 -11.38
N THR A 202 -46.30 -28.26 -11.17
CA THR A 202 -46.99 -29.56 -11.44
C THR A 202 -45.92 -30.68 -11.41
N SER A 203 -45.89 -31.58 -10.44
CA SER A 203 -46.61 -32.89 -10.37
C SER A 203 -46.18 -33.90 -11.43
N SER A 204 -45.30 -34.84 -11.06
CA SER A 204 -45.46 -36.31 -11.14
C SER A 204 -44.24 -36.99 -10.53
#